data_AF-A0A2V9M0C9-F1
#
_entry.id   AF-A0A2V9M0C9-F1
#
_cell.length_a   1.000
_cell.length_b   1.000
_cell.length_c   1.000
_cell.angle_alpha   90.00
_cell.angle_beta   90.00
_cell.angle_gamma   90.00
#
_symmetry.space_group_name_H-M   'P 1'
#
loop_
_entity.id
_entity.type
_entity.pdbx_description
1 polymer ?
#
loop_
_entity_poly.entity_id
_entity_poly.type
_entity_poly.pdbx_seq_one_letter_code
_entity_poly.pdbx_strand_id
1 'polypeptide(L)' 'MSRIRPLERKDIPEVVGLFELVMRSGASKPLPQLAGFFERTLFDSPWADADIPSLVYEDAGEIVGLICSNPRRMLFDGRP' A
#
# COMPACT_ATOMS: atom_id res chain seq x y z
N MET A 1 -12.23 -16.38 5.82
CA MET A 1 -12.50 -16.21 4.38
C MET A 1 -11.41 -15.31 3.84
N SER A 2 -10.75 -15.73 2.77
CA SER A 2 -9.72 -14.93 2.11
C SER A 2 -10.34 -13.94 1.12
N ARG A 3 -9.84 -12.71 1.05
CA ARG A 3 -10.29 -11.72 0.06
C ARG A 3 -9.20 -10.73 -0.33
N ILE A 4 -9.28 -10.25 -1.56
CA ILE A 4 -8.53 -9.06 -2.01
C ILE A 4 -9.48 -7.87 -1.90
N ARG A 5 -9.01 -6.76 -1.30
CA ARG A 5 -9.79 -5.53 -1.15
C ARG A 5 -8.91 -4.29 -1.23
N PRO A 6 -9.47 -3.09 -1.45
CA PRO A 6 -8.74 -1.85 -1.31
C PRO A 6 -8.07 -1.73 0.07
N LEU A 7 -6.85 -1.20 0.07
CA LEU A 7 -6.16 -0.74 1.26
C LEU A 7 -6.91 0.47 1.84
N GLU A 8 -7.20 0.42 3.13
CA GLU A 8 -7.78 1.53 3.87
C GLU A 8 -6.75 2.14 4.83
N ARG A 9 -6.91 3.41 5.21
CA ARG A 9 -5.96 4.07 6.14
C ARG A 9 -5.82 3.35 7.47
N LYS A 10 -6.89 2.70 7.95
CA LYS A 10 -6.88 1.93 9.20
C LYS A 10 -5.95 0.71 9.14
N ASP A 11 -5.65 0.22 7.94
CA ASP A 11 -4.78 -0.94 7.72
C ASP A 11 -3.29 -0.57 7.81
N ILE A 12 -2.95 0.73 7.76
CA ILE A 12 -1.57 1.23 7.71
C ILE A 12 -0.66 0.60 8.77
N PRO A 13 -1.05 0.54 10.08
CA PRO A 13 -0.18 -0.04 11.10
C PRO A 13 0.21 -1.50 10.83
N GLU A 14 -0.71 -2.28 10.27
CA GLU A 14 -0.51 -3.70 10.00
C GLU A 14 0.36 -3.90 8.74
N VAL A 15 0.06 -3.19 7.65
CA VAL A 15 0.81 -3.32 6.39
C VAL A 15 2.25 -2.83 6.50
N VAL A 16 2.53 -1.82 7.32
CA VAL A 16 3.92 -1.39 7.54
C VAL A 16 4.70 -2.42 8.36
N GLY A 17 4.04 -3.14 9.28
CA GLY A 17 4.62 -4.28 9.97
C GLY A 17 4.95 -5.41 9.01
N LEU A 18 4.01 -5.76 8.12
CA LEU A 18 4.22 -6.77 7.08
C LEU A 18 5.37 -6.38 6.13
N PHE A 19 5.39 -5.15 5.64
CA PHE A 19 6.43 -4.66 4.73
C PHE A 19 7.81 -4.66 5.40
N GLU A 20 7.90 -4.22 6.66
CA GLU A 20 9.13 -4.23 7.43
C GLU A 20 9.73 -5.63 7.54
N LEU A 21 8.87 -6.59 7.91
CA LEU A 21 9.24 -7.98 8.14
C LEU A 21 9.60 -8.71 6.83
N VAL A 22 8.82 -8.51 5.76
CA VAL A 22 8.93 -9.34 4.55
C VAL A 22 9.78 -8.69 3.46
N MET A 23 9.65 -7.38 3.26
CA MET A 23 10.21 -6.71 2.08
C MET A 23 11.44 -5.86 2.40
N ARG A 24 11.54 -5.28 3.61
CA ARG A 24 12.55 -4.26 3.93
C ARG A 24 13.77 -4.79 4.67
N SER A 25 13.60 -5.26 5.91
CA SER A 25 14.75 -5.56 6.79
C SER A 25 14.65 -6.88 7.56
N GLY A 26 13.48 -7.50 7.63
CA GLY A 26 13.26 -8.67 8.49
C GLY A 26 12.98 -8.32 9.96
N ALA A 27 12.96 -7.04 10.32
CA ALA A 27 12.64 -6.63 11.68
C ALA A 27 11.16 -6.84 12.00
N SER A 28 10.85 -7.20 13.25
CA SER A 28 9.47 -7.32 13.73
C SER A 28 8.81 -5.98 14.04
N LYS A 29 9.59 -4.89 14.08
CA LYS A 29 9.09 -3.54 14.40
C LYS A 29 9.39 -2.57 13.26
N PRO A 30 8.36 -1.92 12.68
CA PRO A 30 8.55 -0.91 11.65
C PRO A 30 9.25 0.34 12.18
N LEU A 31 9.98 1.02 11.31
CA LEU A 31 10.51 2.36 11.61
C LEU A 31 9.35 3.33 11.90
N PRO A 32 9.48 4.24 12.88
CA PRO A 32 8.41 5.18 13.24
C PRO A 32 7.88 6.01 12.07
N GLN A 33 8.76 6.38 11.12
CA GLN A 33 8.39 7.17 9.94
C GLN A 33 7.68 6.39 8.83
N LEU A 34 7.63 5.06 8.88
CA LEU A 34 7.15 4.23 7.77
C LEU A 34 5.64 4.39 7.53
N ALA A 35 4.85 4.46 8.59
CA ALA A 35 3.40 4.71 8.51
C ALA A 35 3.10 6.02 7.77
N GLY A 36 3.72 7.12 8.20
CA GLY A 36 3.54 8.41 7.54
C GLY A 36 4.06 8.43 6.10
N PHE A 37 5.08 7.63 5.77
CA PHE A 37 5.53 7.48 4.38
C PHE A 37 4.47 6.77 3.52
N PHE A 38 3.86 5.70 4.02
CA PHE A 38 2.80 4.97 3.30
C PHE A 38 1.55 5.84 3.10
N GLU A 39 1.10 6.56 4.14
CA GLU A 39 -0.03 7.49 4.01
C GLU A 39 0.21 8.52 2.90
N ARG A 40 1.38 9.18 2.94
CA ARG A 40 1.72 10.22 1.95
C ARG A 40 1.82 9.69 0.52
N THR A 41 2.30 8.47 0.34
CA THR A 41 2.59 7.93 -1.00
C THR A 41 1.42 7.18 -1.60
N LEU A 42 0.59 6.51 -0.79
CA LEU A 42 -0.50 5.66 -1.25
C LEU A 42 -1.87 6.33 -1.20
N PHE A 43 -2.06 7.33 -0.33
CA PHE A 43 -3.34 8.03 -0.16
C PHE A 43 -3.26 9.51 -0.50
N ASP A 44 -2.22 10.21 -0.04
CA ASP A 44 -2.11 11.67 -0.20
C ASP A 44 -1.33 12.08 -1.45
N SER A 45 -1.06 11.15 -2.37
CA SER A 45 -0.39 11.47 -3.62
C SER A 45 -1.29 12.38 -4.47
N PRO A 46 -0.75 13.43 -5.12
CA PRO A 46 -1.52 14.26 -6.06
C PRO A 46 -2.13 13.49 -7.23
N TRP A 47 -1.61 12.29 -7.51
CA TRP A 47 -2.11 11.41 -8.56
C TRP A 47 -2.90 10.22 -8.03
N ALA A 48 -3.18 10.14 -6.72
CA ALA A 48 -3.96 9.05 -6.15
C ALA A 48 -5.29 8.89 -6.93
N ASP A 49 -5.60 7.66 -7.32
CA ASP A 49 -6.75 7.33 -8.15
C ASP A 49 -7.56 6.24 -7.44
N ALA A 50 -8.82 6.54 -7.13
CA ALA A 50 -9.70 5.64 -6.39
C ALA A 50 -10.08 4.39 -7.21
N ASP A 51 -10.00 4.47 -8.54
CA ASP A 51 -10.26 3.34 -9.43
C ASP A 51 -9.02 2.42 -9.58
N ILE A 52 -7.84 2.90 -9.17
CA ILE A 52 -6.58 2.14 -9.16
C ILE A 52 -5.93 2.17 -7.77
N PRO A 53 -6.64 1.69 -6.72
CA PRO A 53 -6.14 1.78 -5.35
C PRO A 53 -4.99 0.78 -5.11
N SER A 54 -4.25 1.00 -4.02
CA SER A 54 -3.44 -0.08 -3.45
C SER A 54 -4.36 -1.17 -2.88
N LEU A 55 -3.94 -2.42 -2.94
CA LEU A 55 -4.74 -3.58 -2.55
C LEU A 55 -4.07 -4.35 -1.43
N VAL A 56 -4.89 -4.94 -0.56
CA VAL A 56 -4.47 -5.91 0.45
C VAL A 56 -5.12 -7.25 0.19
N TYR A 57 -4.40 -8.32 0.50
CA TYR A 57 -4.94 -9.67 0.62
C TYR A 57 -5.10 -9.98 2.10
N GLU A 58 -6.35 -10.18 2.51
CA GLU A 58 -6.76 -10.51 3.86
C GLU A 58 -7.06 -12.01 3.93
N ASP A 59 -6.48 -12.71 4.89
CA ASP A 59 -6.79 -14.10 5.22
C ASP A 59 -6.97 -14.26 6.73
N ALA A 60 -8.03 -14.98 7.13
CA ALA A 60 -8.42 -15.16 8.53
C ALA A 60 -8.49 -13.87 9.39
N GLY A 61 -8.71 -12.70 8.77
CA GLY A 61 -8.78 -11.40 9.45
C GLY A 61 -7.45 -10.65 9.54
N GLU A 62 -6.36 -11.24 9.05
CA GLU A 62 -5.02 -10.66 9.00
C GLU A 62 -4.66 -10.30 7.55
N ILE A 63 -3.92 -9.23 7.37
CA ILE A 63 -3.36 -8.80 6.09
C ILE A 63 -2.05 -9.55 5.87
N VAL A 64 -2.06 -10.46 4.89
CA VAL A 64 -0.89 -11.29 4.55
C VAL A 64 -0.32 -10.98 3.17
N GLY A 65 -0.90 -9.99 2.47
CA GLY A 65 -0.38 -9.50 1.20
C GLY A 65 -0.70 -8.03 0.96
N LEU A 66 0.19 -7.36 0.24
CA LEU A 66 0.09 -5.94 -0.12
C LEU A 66 0.59 -5.74 -1.55
N ILE A 67 -0.18 -5.01 -2.36
CA ILE A 67 0.24 -4.48 -3.66
C ILE A 67 -0.01 -2.97 -3.67
N CYS A 68 1.05 -2.19 -3.84
CA CYS A 68 0.96 -0.73 -3.85
C CYS A 68 0.77 -0.19 -5.28
N SER A 69 -0.13 0.77 -5.43
CA SER A 69 -0.35 1.50 -6.68
C SER A 69 0.19 2.93 -6.55
N ASN A 70 0.93 3.38 -7.57
CA ASN A 70 1.41 4.77 -7.72
C ASN A 70 1.13 5.23 -9.15
N PRO A 71 -0.14 5.52 -9.49
CA PRO A 71 -0.52 5.87 -10.85
C PRO A 71 0.13 7.18 -11.29
N ARG A 72 0.43 7.28 -12.59
CA ARG A 72 0.94 8.47 -13.25
C ARG A 72 0.26 8.61 -14.60
N ARG A 73 -0.09 9.84 -14.97
CA ARG A 73 -0.51 10.15 -16.34
C ARG A 73 0.75 10.22 -17.20
N MET A 74 0.73 9.54 -18.34
CA MET A 74 1.82 9.51 -19.29
C MET A 74 1.29 9.92 -20.67
N LEU A 75 2.13 10.57 -21.46
CA LEU A 75 1.96 10.67 -22.90
C LEU A 75 3.04 9.81 -23.57
N PHE A 76 2.64 8.97 -24.51
CA PHE A 76 3.54 8.18 -25.35
C PHE A 76 3.37 8.62 -26.80
N ASP A 77 4.45 9.10 -27.42
CA ASP A 77 4.43 9.70 -28.76
C ASP A 77 3.35 10.78 -28.94
N GLY A 78 3.15 11.60 -27.89
CA GLY A 78 2.16 12.69 -27.87
C GLY A 78 0.72 12.22 -27.67
N ARG A 79 0.49 10.95 -27.33
CA ARG A 79 -0.84 10.37 -27.10
C ARG A 79 -0.98 9.90 -25.65
N PRO A 80 -2.14 10.11 -24.99
CA PRO A 80 -2.44 9.53 -23.69
C PRO A 80 -2.38 8.00 -23.66
#